data_AF-A0A853FR35-F1
#
_entry.id   AF-A0A853FR35-F1
#
_cell.length_a   1.000
_cell.length_b   1.000
_cell.length_c   1.000
_cell.angle_alpha   90.00
_cell.angle_beta   90.00
_cell.angle_gamma   90.00
#
_symmetry.space_group_name_H-M   'P 1'
#
loop_
_entity.id
_entity.type
_entity.pdbx_description
1 polymer ?
#
loop_
_entity_poly.entity_id
_entity_poly.type
_entity_poly.pdbx_seq_one_letter_code
_entity_poly.pdbx_strand_id
1 'polypeptide(L)'
;MKFLMRGAAVAAILIATPSLAQSRIDRARTAVAEATAKVDAAQTAGAEKFAPEAYARAAESLRTAKDQLARDHRDSTINEARRASGLADQALAEAESHKQNAMAAERDARRDAQATAAAEASEKAAAQDAALNAQTDAQAANARADAAAMAANSAAADAAAARAAAAQPVATTIETTTTQPAATRTYSSTRKTTTVKKAAPAKKTTTTVVKPTASTTTKTTVTTAPQ
;
A
#
# COMPACT_ATOMS: atom_id res chain seq x y z
N MET A 1 6.03 15.91 42.92
CA MET A 1 7.20 16.46 42.20
C MET A 1 8.02 17.30 43.16
N LYS A 2 9.27 16.91 43.43
CA LYS A 2 10.16 17.53 44.43
C LYS A 2 11.50 17.78 43.72
N PHE A 3 11.71 19.01 43.24
CA PHE A 3 12.99 19.42 42.65
C PHE A 3 13.79 20.18 43.72
N LEU A 4 14.76 19.50 44.32
CA LEU A 4 15.86 20.15 45.03
C LEU A 4 17.01 20.28 44.02
N MET A 5 17.28 21.49 43.53
CA MET A 5 18.52 21.77 42.82
C MET A 5 19.49 22.48 43.77
N ARG A 6 20.54 21.75 44.13
CA ARG A 6 21.68 22.19 44.93
C ARG A 6 22.51 23.19 44.12
N GLY A 7 22.93 24.26 44.80
CA GLY A 7 23.72 25.34 44.22
C GLY A 7 25.10 24.91 43.72
N ALA A 8 25.54 25.58 42.65
CA ALA A 8 26.92 25.58 42.21
C ALA A 8 27.54 26.91 42.67
N ALA A 9 28.50 26.79 43.60
CA ALA A 9 29.39 27.89 43.98
C ALA A 9 30.27 28.26 42.78
N VAL A 10 30.24 29.52 42.38
CA VAL A 10 31.14 30.09 41.37
C VAL A 10 32.53 30.17 42.02
N ALA A 11 33.41 29.25 41.65
CA ALA A 11 34.82 29.30 42.01
C ALA A 11 35.49 30.45 41.23
N ALA A 12 35.97 31.45 41.96
CA ALA A 12 36.79 32.53 41.42
C ALA A 12 38.11 31.97 40.89
N ILE A 13 38.29 31.99 39.57
CA ILE A 13 39.56 31.66 38.92
C ILE A 13 40.50 32.86 39.09
N LEU A 14 41.49 32.71 39.97
CA LEU A 14 42.65 33.60 40.10
C LEU A 14 43.46 33.57 38.78
N ILE A 15 43.38 34.65 38.01
CA ILE A 15 44.23 34.86 36.83
C ILE A 15 45.62 35.25 37.33
N ALA A 16 46.51 34.28 37.47
CA ALA A 16 47.93 34.52 37.68
C ALA A 16 48.53 35.08 36.38
N THR A 17 48.85 36.37 36.36
CA THR A 17 49.58 37.00 35.26
C THR A 17 51.01 36.42 35.20
N PRO A 18 51.48 35.92 34.04
CA PRO A 18 52.84 35.43 33.91
C PRO A 18 53.81 36.60 34.02
N SER A 19 54.62 36.61 35.08
CA SER A 19 55.71 37.55 35.21
C SER A 19 56.73 37.32 34.09
N LEU A 20 57.20 38.42 33.49
CA LEU A 20 58.08 38.48 32.31
C LEU A 20 59.51 37.92 32.53
N ALA A 21 59.72 37.12 33.59
CA ALA A 21 61.00 36.47 33.93
C ALA A 21 60.98 34.94 33.76
N GLN A 22 59.96 34.38 33.07
CA GLN A 22 59.91 32.94 32.75
C GLN A 22 61.04 32.55 31.79
N SER A 23 61.93 31.64 32.21
CA SER A 23 63.02 31.11 31.37
C SER A 23 62.47 30.59 30.04
N ARG A 24 63.24 30.70 28.96
CA ARG A 24 62.85 30.13 27.64
C ARG A 24 62.58 28.62 27.73
N ILE A 25 63.30 27.90 28.61
CA ILE A 25 63.06 26.48 28.88
C ILE A 25 61.66 26.27 29.45
N ASP A 26 61.28 27.06 30.46
CA ASP A 26 59.99 26.90 31.13
C ASP A 26 58.85 27.21 30.17
N ARG A 27 59.01 28.23 29.31
CA ARG A 27 58.04 28.51 28.24
C ARG A 27 57.88 27.33 27.26
N ALA A 28 58.98 26.69 26.86
CA ALA A 28 58.93 25.52 26.00
C ALA A 28 58.23 24.32 26.67
N ARG A 29 58.51 24.08 27.97
CA ARG A 29 57.82 23.05 28.77
C ARG A 29 56.33 23.32 28.88
N THR A 30 55.94 24.56 29.18
CA THR A 30 54.53 24.97 29.24
C THR A 30 53.84 24.77 27.89
N ALA A 31 54.48 25.13 26.77
CA ALA A 31 53.89 24.94 25.44
C ALA A 31 53.67 23.44 25.11
N VAL A 32 54.63 22.57 25.44
CA VAL A 32 54.47 21.11 25.24
C VAL A 32 53.39 20.53 26.15
N ALA A 33 53.27 21.02 27.38
CA ALA A 33 52.21 20.59 28.31
C ALA A 33 50.82 21.01 27.79
N GLU A 34 50.67 22.24 27.30
CA GLU A 34 49.43 22.72 26.67
C GLU A 34 49.07 21.89 25.42
N ALA A 35 50.05 21.68 24.53
CA ALA A 35 49.85 20.86 23.33
C ALA A 35 49.47 19.42 23.68
N THR A 36 50.08 18.83 24.72
CA THR A 36 49.72 17.50 25.22
C THR A 36 48.27 17.48 25.70
N ALA A 37 47.86 18.44 26.52
CA ALA A 37 46.49 18.53 27.01
C ALA A 37 45.47 18.67 25.86
N LYS A 38 45.79 19.43 24.81
CA LYS A 38 44.92 19.56 23.63
C LYS A 38 44.84 18.28 22.79
N VAL A 39 45.96 17.60 22.57
CA VAL A 39 45.97 16.30 21.86
C VAL A 39 45.18 15.25 22.65
N ASP A 40 45.32 15.21 23.97
CA ASP A 40 44.54 14.32 24.84
C ASP A 40 43.05 14.70 24.83
N ALA A 41 42.71 15.99 24.83
CA ALA A 41 41.33 16.46 24.68
C ALA A 41 40.73 16.04 23.33
N ALA A 42 41.48 16.17 22.24
CA ALA A 42 41.06 15.70 20.92
C ALA A 42 40.85 14.18 20.90
N GLN A 43 41.75 13.40 21.53
CA GLN A 43 41.60 11.96 21.64
C GLN A 43 40.33 11.58 22.42
N THR A 44 40.10 12.19 23.59
CA THR A 44 38.91 11.93 24.42
C THR A 44 37.61 12.37 23.75
N ALA A 45 37.65 13.41 22.92
CA ALA A 45 36.54 13.82 22.07
C ALA A 45 36.25 12.84 20.92
N GLY A 46 37.14 11.86 20.68
CA GLY A 46 37.00 10.83 19.66
C GLY A 46 37.63 11.19 18.32
N ALA A 47 38.55 12.16 18.27
CA ALA A 47 39.23 12.55 17.03
C ALA A 47 40.00 11.38 16.39
N GLU A 48 40.49 10.43 17.18
CA GLU A 48 41.11 9.20 16.67
C GLU A 48 40.15 8.39 15.77
N LYS A 49 38.84 8.40 16.08
CA LYS A 49 37.82 7.68 15.31
C LYS A 49 37.26 8.52 14.16
N PHE A 50 37.00 9.80 14.40
CA PHE A 50 36.23 10.65 13.49
C PHE A 50 37.09 11.57 12.61
N ALA A 51 38.36 11.80 12.97
CA ALA A 51 39.32 12.61 12.22
C ALA A 51 40.74 12.01 12.34
N PRO A 52 40.95 10.74 11.91
CA PRO A 52 42.18 9.99 12.20
C PRO A 52 43.42 10.64 11.61
N GLU A 53 43.33 11.22 10.41
CA GLU A 53 44.46 11.88 9.78
C GLU A 53 44.90 13.15 10.50
N ALA A 54 43.94 14.02 10.86
CA ALA A 54 44.24 15.26 11.56
C ALA A 54 44.81 14.97 12.96
N TYR A 55 44.24 13.98 13.67
CA TYR A 55 44.77 13.52 14.95
C TYR A 55 46.19 12.96 14.82
N ALA A 56 46.46 12.12 13.82
CA ALA A 56 47.79 11.56 13.59
C ALA A 56 48.85 12.65 13.36
N ARG A 57 48.53 13.68 12.56
CA ARG A 57 49.42 14.84 12.33
C ARG A 57 49.68 15.62 13.63
N ALA A 58 48.65 15.81 14.46
CA ALA A 58 48.80 16.47 15.76
C ALA A 58 49.72 15.68 16.71
N ALA A 59 49.54 14.35 16.77
CA ALA A 59 50.36 13.47 17.59
C ALA A 59 51.83 13.41 17.12
N GLU A 60 52.06 13.37 15.80
CA GLU A 60 53.40 13.43 15.20
C GLU A 60 54.11 14.76 15.53
N SER A 61 53.40 15.88 15.38
CA SER A 61 53.91 17.20 15.72
C SER A 61 54.26 17.28 17.21
N LEU A 62 53.40 16.77 18.10
CA LEU A 62 53.67 16.71 19.53
C LEU A 62 54.91 15.86 19.86
N ARG A 63 55.07 14.72 19.20
CA ARG A 63 56.26 13.88 19.37
C ARG A 63 57.53 14.63 18.95
N THR A 64 57.49 15.32 17.82
CA THR A 64 58.61 16.14 17.34
C THR A 64 58.92 17.26 18.33
N ALA A 65 57.92 17.93 18.88
CA ALA A 65 58.11 18.96 19.91
C ALA A 65 58.79 18.40 21.17
N LYS A 66 58.39 17.20 21.63
CA LYS A 66 59.01 16.51 22.77
C LYS A 66 60.46 16.14 22.50
N ASP A 67 60.78 15.66 21.29
CA ASP A 67 62.15 15.34 20.88
C ASP A 67 63.04 16.58 20.82
N GLN A 68 62.51 17.71 20.30
CA GLN A 68 63.22 19.00 20.28
C GLN A 68 63.47 19.55 21.69
N LEU A 69 62.52 19.36 22.60
CA LEU A 69 62.66 19.76 24.00
C LEU A 69 63.77 18.96 24.70
N ALA A 70 63.86 17.66 24.43
CA ALA A 70 64.89 16.78 24.97
C ALA A 70 66.31 17.15 24.48
N ARG A 71 66.40 17.82 23.32
CA ARG A 71 67.65 18.33 22.73
C ARG A 71 67.93 19.81 23.04
N ASP A 72 67.18 20.42 23.97
CA ASP A 72 67.28 21.83 24.35
C ASP A 72 66.99 22.86 23.21
N HIS A 73 66.31 22.46 22.14
CA HIS A 73 65.92 23.34 21.03
C HIS A 73 64.63 24.11 21.34
N ARG A 74 64.71 25.11 22.22
CA ARG A 74 63.58 25.82 22.82
C ARG A 74 62.65 26.49 21.80
N ASP A 75 63.20 27.25 20.85
CA ASP A 75 62.39 28.01 19.89
C ASP A 75 61.68 27.06 18.90
N SER A 76 62.38 26.03 18.42
CA SER A 76 61.78 24.95 17.60
C SER A 76 60.69 24.19 18.35
N THR A 77 60.92 23.89 19.64
CA THR A 77 59.93 23.23 20.51
C THR A 77 58.65 24.04 20.61
N ILE A 78 58.75 25.36 20.83
CA ILE A 78 57.57 26.23 20.96
C ILE A 78 56.79 26.28 19.65
N ASN A 79 57.47 26.39 18.51
CA ASN A 79 56.82 26.42 17.21
C ASN A 79 56.11 25.10 16.89
N GLU A 80 56.76 23.97 17.15
CA GLU A 80 56.17 22.65 16.90
C GLU A 80 55.03 22.34 17.89
N ALA A 81 55.15 22.72 19.16
CA ALA A 81 54.06 22.57 20.13
C ALA A 81 52.83 23.39 19.72
N ARG A 82 53.00 24.63 19.23
CA ARG A 82 51.89 25.43 18.69
C ARG A 82 51.27 24.80 17.45
N ARG A 83 52.08 24.22 16.57
CA ARG A 83 51.60 23.47 15.40
C ARG A 83 50.76 22.27 15.84
N ALA A 84 51.25 21.49 16.81
CA ALA A 84 50.51 20.38 17.40
C ALA A 84 49.17 20.82 18.01
N SER A 85 49.16 21.92 18.77
CA SER A 85 47.95 22.52 19.32
C SER A 85 46.94 22.91 18.23
N GLY A 86 47.37 23.58 17.17
CA GLY A 86 46.49 23.98 16.07
C GLY A 86 45.93 22.77 15.30
N LEU A 87 46.74 21.74 15.09
CA LEU A 87 46.29 20.48 14.48
C LEU A 87 45.32 19.72 15.38
N ALA A 88 45.50 19.75 16.70
CA ALA A 88 44.58 19.14 17.65
C ALA A 88 43.21 19.85 17.65
N ASP A 89 43.21 21.18 17.62
CA ASP A 89 41.97 21.98 17.52
C ASP A 89 41.25 21.70 16.19
N GLN A 90 41.99 21.59 15.07
CA GLN A 90 41.44 21.18 13.78
C GLN A 90 40.84 19.76 13.84
N ALA A 91 41.57 18.80 14.40
CA ALA A 91 41.12 17.42 14.53
C ALA A 91 39.83 17.33 15.36
N LEU A 92 39.69 18.14 16.40
CA LEU A 92 38.49 18.21 17.22
C LEU A 92 37.30 18.76 16.41
N ALA A 93 37.48 19.86 15.68
CA ALA A 93 36.43 20.44 14.85
C ALA A 93 35.95 19.47 13.74
N GLU A 94 36.89 18.80 13.06
CA GLU A 94 36.59 17.78 12.06
C GLU A 94 35.85 16.59 12.70
N ALA A 95 36.33 16.12 13.85
CA ALA A 95 35.72 15.01 14.58
C ALA A 95 34.28 15.31 14.99
N GLU A 96 34.00 16.52 15.48
CA GLU A 96 32.64 16.96 15.83
C GLU A 96 31.75 17.01 14.60
N SER A 97 32.22 17.55 13.48
CA SER A 97 31.48 17.58 12.21
C SER A 97 31.16 16.16 11.72
N HIS A 98 32.15 15.27 11.65
CA HIS A 98 31.97 13.89 11.22
C HIS A 98 31.04 13.12 12.15
N LYS A 99 31.15 13.32 13.47
CA LYS A 99 30.24 12.72 14.45
C LYS A 99 28.80 13.21 14.28
N GLN A 100 28.59 14.51 14.06
CA GLN A 100 27.26 15.07 13.79
C GLN A 100 26.66 14.50 12.50
N ASN A 101 27.46 14.41 11.43
CA ASN A 101 27.04 13.84 10.15
C ASN A 101 26.67 12.35 10.30
N ALA A 102 27.46 11.58 11.04
CA ALA A 102 27.16 10.17 11.31
C ALA A 102 25.85 9.99 12.09
N MET A 103 25.62 10.83 13.12
CA MET A 103 24.36 10.79 13.88
C MET A 103 23.15 11.24 13.03
N ALA A 104 23.34 12.20 12.11
CA ALA A 104 22.29 12.60 11.18
C ALA A 104 21.93 11.46 10.22
N ALA A 105 22.93 10.83 9.61
CA ALA A 105 22.73 9.68 8.72
C ALA A 105 22.02 8.51 9.44
N GLU A 106 22.35 8.24 10.70
CA GLU A 106 21.67 7.20 11.49
C GLU A 106 20.20 7.55 11.74
N ARG A 107 19.89 8.83 12.05
CA ARG A 107 18.50 9.27 12.24
C ARG A 107 17.69 9.16 10.94
N ASP A 108 18.29 9.55 9.82
CA ASP A 108 17.64 9.47 8.51
C ASP A 108 17.39 8.01 8.13
N ALA A 109 18.38 7.12 8.30
CA ALA A 109 18.21 5.69 8.07
C ALA A 109 17.11 5.07 8.95
N ARG A 110 17.00 5.49 10.22
CA ARG A 110 15.90 5.04 11.11
C ARG A 110 14.54 5.54 10.63
N ARG A 111 14.46 6.78 10.15
CA ARG A 111 13.23 7.36 9.62
C ARG A 111 12.78 6.63 8.36
N ASP A 112 13.71 6.31 7.47
CA ASP A 112 13.44 5.56 6.25
C ASP A 112 12.96 4.13 6.57
N ALA A 113 13.62 3.45 7.50
CA ALA A 113 13.19 2.13 7.97
C ALA A 113 11.79 2.14 8.62
N GLN A 114 11.44 3.22 9.34
CA GLN A 114 10.09 3.38 9.89
C GLN A 114 9.06 3.64 8.79
N ALA A 115 9.41 4.42 7.77
CA ALA A 115 8.52 4.69 6.64
C ALA A 115 8.24 3.42 5.83
N THR A 116 9.26 2.58 5.59
CA THR A 116 9.07 1.29 4.90
C THR A 116 8.22 0.33 5.74
N ALA A 117 8.48 0.22 7.04
CA ALA A 117 7.69 -0.62 7.93
C ALA A 117 6.22 -0.17 8.01
N ALA A 118 5.96 1.13 8.00
CA ALA A 118 4.60 1.68 7.97
C ALA A 118 3.89 1.36 6.66
N ALA A 119 4.58 1.51 5.51
CA ALA A 119 4.03 1.17 4.21
C ALA A 119 3.66 -0.32 4.10
N GLU A 120 4.54 -1.22 4.55
CA GLU A 120 4.28 -2.65 4.58
C GLU A 120 3.09 -3.02 5.49
N ALA A 121 2.96 -2.34 6.63
CA ALA A 121 1.83 -2.55 7.53
C ALA A 121 0.50 -2.12 6.89
N SER A 122 0.48 -0.98 6.19
CA SER A 122 -0.69 -0.50 5.45
C SER A 122 -1.08 -1.44 4.31
N GLU A 123 -0.11 -1.97 3.57
CA GLU A 123 -0.38 -2.93 2.49
C GLU A 123 -0.97 -4.24 3.03
N LYS A 124 -0.44 -4.75 4.14
CA LYS A 124 -0.98 -5.95 4.80
C LYS A 124 -2.41 -5.74 5.30
N ALA A 125 -2.72 -4.57 5.85
CA ALA A 125 -4.08 -4.24 6.27
C ALA A 125 -5.04 -4.20 5.06
N ALA A 126 -4.66 -3.52 3.98
CA ALA A 126 -5.46 -3.46 2.76
C ALA A 126 -5.70 -4.84 2.14
N ALA A 127 -4.69 -5.72 2.16
CA ALA A 127 -4.82 -7.10 1.68
C ALA A 127 -5.79 -7.93 2.54
N GLN A 128 -5.78 -7.74 3.86
CA GLN A 128 -6.73 -8.41 4.77
C GLN A 128 -8.16 -7.93 4.54
N ASP A 129 -8.36 -6.62 4.40
CA ASP A 129 -9.68 -6.04 4.11
C ASP A 129 -10.22 -6.55 2.76
N ALA A 130 -9.38 -6.62 1.73
CA ALA A 130 -9.74 -7.19 0.44
C ALA A 130 -10.14 -8.67 0.54
N ALA A 131 -9.42 -9.47 1.35
CA ALA A 131 -9.75 -10.86 1.57
C ALA A 131 -11.09 -11.04 2.29
N LEU A 132 -11.38 -10.20 3.30
CA LEU A 132 -12.67 -10.21 4.00
C LEU A 132 -13.82 -9.86 3.06
N ASN A 133 -13.66 -8.81 2.25
CA ASN A 133 -14.67 -8.42 1.26
C ASN A 133 -14.94 -9.54 0.26
N ALA A 134 -13.89 -10.19 -0.26
CA ALA A 134 -14.04 -11.33 -1.16
C ALA A 134 -14.80 -12.51 -0.52
N GLN A 135 -14.57 -12.75 0.78
CA GLN A 135 -15.30 -13.79 1.51
C GLN A 135 -16.78 -13.44 1.69
N THR A 136 -17.10 -12.19 2.01
CA THR A 136 -18.49 -11.71 2.09
C THR A 136 -19.20 -11.80 0.74
N ASP A 137 -18.54 -11.40 -0.34
CA ASP A 137 -19.10 -11.49 -1.69
C ASP A 137 -19.36 -12.94 -2.13
N ALA A 138 -18.44 -13.86 -1.79
CA ALA A 138 -18.62 -15.28 -2.06
C ALA A 138 -19.81 -15.87 -1.28
N GLN A 139 -19.98 -15.49 0.00
CA GLN A 139 -21.14 -15.90 0.80
C GLN A 139 -22.45 -15.36 0.23
N ALA A 140 -22.48 -14.09 -0.18
CA ALA A 140 -23.64 -13.48 -0.81
C ALA A 140 -23.97 -14.09 -2.18
N ALA A 141 -22.97 -14.51 -2.95
CA ALA A 141 -23.16 -15.26 -4.19
C ALA A 141 -23.76 -16.64 -3.91
N ASN A 142 -23.25 -17.38 -2.92
CA ASN A 142 -23.76 -18.70 -2.54
C ASN A 142 -25.22 -18.63 -2.07
N ALA A 143 -25.57 -17.67 -1.21
CA ALA A 143 -26.94 -17.49 -0.75
C ALA A 143 -27.92 -17.20 -1.91
N ARG A 144 -27.49 -16.42 -2.91
CA ARG A 144 -28.28 -16.17 -4.12
C ARG A 144 -28.44 -17.44 -4.98
N ALA A 145 -27.40 -18.25 -5.07
CA ALA A 145 -27.45 -19.52 -5.80
C ALA A 145 -28.43 -20.50 -5.13
N ASP A 146 -28.40 -20.62 -3.80
CA ASP A 146 -29.32 -21.47 -3.04
C ASP A 146 -30.78 -21.01 -3.20
N ALA A 147 -31.03 -19.70 -3.11
CA ALA A 147 -32.36 -19.13 -3.33
C ALA A 147 -32.88 -19.40 -4.76
N ALA A 148 -32.00 -19.28 -5.77
CA ALA A 148 -32.35 -19.59 -7.15
C ALA A 148 -32.65 -21.09 -7.33
N ALA A 149 -31.91 -21.99 -6.67
CA ALA A 149 -32.16 -23.42 -6.70
C ALA A 149 -33.52 -23.77 -6.08
N MET A 150 -33.87 -23.16 -4.94
CA MET A 150 -35.17 -23.34 -4.29
C MET A 150 -36.33 -22.86 -5.19
N ALA A 151 -36.19 -21.67 -5.80
CA ALA A 151 -37.19 -21.11 -6.71
C ALA A 151 -37.36 -21.96 -7.98
N ALA A 152 -36.27 -22.52 -8.52
CA ALA A 152 -36.34 -23.44 -9.66
C ALA A 152 -37.08 -24.74 -9.30
N ASN A 153 -36.85 -25.28 -8.10
CA ASN A 153 -37.53 -26.49 -7.64
C ASN A 153 -39.04 -26.26 -7.39
N SER A 154 -39.43 -25.12 -6.82
CA SER A 154 -40.85 -24.78 -6.66
C SER A 154 -41.54 -24.59 -8.01
N ALA A 155 -40.91 -23.87 -8.94
CA ALA A 155 -41.46 -23.70 -10.30
C ALA A 155 -41.61 -25.03 -11.05
N ALA A 156 -40.68 -25.98 -10.85
CA ALA A 156 -40.78 -27.31 -11.41
C ALA A 156 -41.95 -28.12 -10.81
N ALA A 157 -42.19 -28.00 -9.51
CA ALA A 157 -43.33 -28.63 -8.83
C ALA A 157 -44.67 -28.04 -9.30
N ASP A 158 -44.78 -26.71 -9.40
CA ASP A 158 -45.97 -26.03 -9.90
C ASP A 158 -46.28 -26.43 -11.35
N ALA A 159 -45.25 -26.50 -12.20
CA ALA A 159 -45.40 -26.97 -13.58
C ALA A 159 -45.81 -28.45 -13.68
N ALA A 160 -45.39 -29.30 -12.74
CA ALA A 160 -45.86 -30.68 -12.65
C ALA A 160 -47.33 -30.76 -12.21
N ALA A 161 -47.74 -29.97 -11.21
CA ALA A 161 -49.11 -29.90 -10.74
C ALA A 161 -50.07 -29.39 -11.83
N ALA A 162 -49.68 -28.33 -12.56
CA ALA A 162 -50.47 -27.81 -13.68
C ALA A 162 -50.66 -28.86 -14.79
N ARG A 163 -49.63 -29.65 -15.11
CA ARG A 163 -49.72 -30.76 -16.08
C ARG A 163 -50.63 -31.88 -15.58
N ALA A 164 -50.59 -32.23 -14.30
CA ALA A 164 -51.46 -33.24 -13.72
C ALA A 164 -52.94 -32.81 -13.72
N ALA A 165 -53.22 -31.54 -13.42
CA ALA A 165 -54.57 -30.98 -13.47
C ALA A 165 -55.15 -31.00 -14.89
N ALA A 166 -54.34 -30.70 -15.91
CA ALA A 166 -54.77 -30.72 -17.31
C ALA A 166 -55.06 -32.13 -17.85
N ALA A 167 -54.55 -33.20 -17.21
CA ALA A 167 -54.78 -34.58 -17.60
C ALA A 167 -56.09 -35.17 -17.04
N GLN A 168 -56.83 -34.43 -16.19
CA GLN A 168 -58.11 -34.88 -15.67
C GLN A 168 -59.17 -34.88 -16.79
N PRO A 169 -59.91 -35.99 -16.98
CA PRO A 169 -60.93 -36.06 -18.02
C PRO A 169 -62.06 -35.09 -17.69
N VAL A 170 -62.17 -34.02 -18.49
CA VAL A 170 -63.38 -33.21 -18.54
C VAL A 170 -64.49 -34.09 -19.10
N ALA A 171 -65.53 -34.33 -18.30
CA ALA A 171 -66.77 -34.95 -18.75
C ALA A 171 -67.44 -34.01 -19.77
N THR A 172 -67.09 -34.18 -21.04
CA THR A 172 -67.79 -33.53 -22.15
C THR A 172 -69.11 -34.26 -22.37
N THR A 173 -70.21 -33.67 -21.92
CA THR A 173 -71.55 -34.02 -22.41
C THR A 173 -71.65 -33.52 -23.85
N ILE A 174 -71.60 -34.44 -24.81
CA ILE A 174 -71.75 -34.10 -26.23
C ILE A 174 -73.25 -34.09 -26.54
N GLU A 175 -73.87 -32.91 -26.59
CA GLU A 175 -75.17 -32.76 -27.27
C GLU A 175 -74.93 -32.75 -28.79
N THR A 176 -75.36 -33.81 -29.46
CA THR A 176 -75.36 -33.90 -30.92
C THR A 176 -76.65 -33.28 -31.45
N THR A 177 -76.62 -31.99 -31.79
CA THR A 177 -77.74 -31.35 -32.51
C THR A 177 -77.48 -31.43 -34.01
N THR A 178 -78.10 -32.40 -34.67
CA THR A 178 -78.13 -32.51 -36.13
C THR A 178 -78.98 -31.37 -36.70
N THR A 179 -78.35 -30.36 -37.30
CA THR A 179 -79.06 -29.36 -38.11
C THR A 179 -78.77 -29.63 -39.59
N GLN A 180 -79.83 -29.91 -40.35
CA GLN A 180 -79.78 -30.10 -41.81
C GLN A 180 -79.87 -28.71 -42.48
N PRO A 181 -78.83 -28.22 -43.17
CA PRO A 181 -78.96 -26.99 -43.92
C PRO A 181 -79.72 -27.23 -45.22
N ALA A 182 -80.79 -26.45 -45.43
CA ALA A 182 -81.38 -26.27 -46.74
C ALA A 182 -80.39 -25.56 -47.67
N ALA A 183 -80.40 -25.94 -48.94
CA ALA A 183 -79.59 -25.32 -49.98
C ALA A 183 -79.90 -23.82 -50.10
N THR A 184 -78.88 -22.98 -50.29
CA THR A 184 -78.81 -22.06 -51.45
C THR A 184 -77.57 -21.16 -51.48
N ARG A 185 -77.16 -20.92 -52.73
CA ARG A 185 -76.53 -19.74 -53.36
C ARG A 185 -75.11 -19.30 -52.99
N THR A 186 -74.23 -19.65 -53.91
CA THR A 186 -72.94 -19.02 -54.20
C THR A 186 -73.13 -17.55 -54.60
N TYR A 187 -72.48 -16.64 -53.88
CA TYR A 187 -72.16 -15.31 -54.39
C TYR A 187 -70.64 -15.11 -54.33
N SER A 188 -70.06 -14.93 -55.51
CA SER A 188 -68.69 -14.47 -55.70
C SER A 188 -68.61 -13.02 -55.24
N SER A 189 -67.69 -12.72 -54.31
CA SER A 189 -67.24 -11.34 -54.11
C SER A 189 -65.72 -11.30 -54.07
N THR A 190 -65.16 -10.64 -55.07
CA THR A 190 -63.76 -10.24 -55.17
C THR A 190 -63.53 -9.07 -54.23
N ARG A 191 -62.58 -9.18 -53.28
CA ARG A 191 -62.09 -8.02 -52.53
C ARG A 191 -60.57 -7.97 -52.48
N LYS A 192 -60.08 -6.76 -52.73
CA LYS A 192 -58.70 -6.35 -53.01
C LYS A 192 -57.78 -6.52 -51.81
N THR A 193 -56.55 -6.96 -52.07
CA THR A 193 -55.43 -6.95 -51.12
C THR A 193 -54.78 -5.57 -51.05
N THR A 194 -54.71 -4.99 -49.85
CA THR A 194 -53.85 -3.84 -49.53
C THR A 194 -52.49 -4.31 -49.03
N THR A 195 -51.44 -3.76 -49.63
CA THR A 195 -50.03 -3.96 -49.31
C THR A 195 -49.65 -3.18 -48.05
N VAL A 196 -49.02 -3.81 -47.07
CA VAL A 196 -48.19 -3.10 -46.07
C VAL A 196 -46.88 -3.85 -45.84
N LYS A 197 -45.77 -3.13 -46.03
CA LYS A 197 -44.40 -3.55 -45.75
C LYS A 197 -44.15 -3.51 -44.24
N LYS A 198 -43.42 -4.48 -43.68
CA LYS A 198 -42.08 -4.29 -43.06
C LYS A 198 -41.54 -5.63 -42.53
N ALA A 199 -40.29 -5.90 -42.84
CA ALA A 199 -39.56 -7.10 -42.48
C ALA A 199 -38.78 -6.98 -41.16
N ALA A 200 -38.72 -8.08 -40.42
CA ALA A 200 -37.57 -8.61 -39.69
C ALA A 200 -37.73 -10.16 -39.63
N PRO A 201 -36.74 -10.95 -39.19
CA PRO A 201 -35.71 -11.54 -40.03
C PRO A 201 -35.84 -13.06 -40.23
N ALA A 202 -34.99 -13.55 -41.15
CA ALA A 202 -34.24 -14.81 -41.11
C ALA A 202 -34.93 -16.18 -41.40
N LYS A 203 -34.32 -16.81 -42.42
CA LYS A 203 -33.93 -18.22 -42.55
C LYS A 203 -35.02 -19.27 -42.87
N LYS A 204 -34.84 -19.75 -44.11
CA LYS A 204 -35.19 -21.03 -44.74
C LYS A 204 -35.68 -22.13 -43.80
N THR A 205 -36.88 -22.61 -44.12
CA THR A 205 -37.32 -23.99 -43.84
C THR A 205 -37.97 -24.55 -45.09
N THR A 206 -37.52 -25.75 -45.49
CA THR A 206 -38.04 -26.55 -46.61
C THR A 206 -39.51 -26.90 -46.38
N THR A 207 -40.37 -26.68 -47.39
CA THR A 207 -41.78 -27.07 -47.35
C THR A 207 -42.08 -28.07 -48.45
N THR A 208 -42.51 -29.27 -48.06
CA THR A 208 -43.05 -30.31 -48.93
C THR A 208 -44.49 -29.94 -49.31
N VAL A 209 -44.79 -29.91 -50.62
CA VAL A 209 -46.14 -29.60 -51.13
C VAL A 209 -46.99 -30.87 -51.13
N VAL A 210 -48.09 -30.87 -50.35
CA VAL A 210 -49.15 -31.88 -50.44
C VAL A 210 -50.41 -31.20 -51.01
N LYS A 211 -51.00 -31.86 -52.01
CA LYS A 211 -52.21 -31.48 -52.74
C LYS A 211 -53.44 -31.42 -51.82
N PRO A 212 -54.34 -30.43 -51.92
CA PRO A 212 -55.53 -30.37 -51.09
C PRO A 212 -56.62 -31.34 -51.58
N THR A 213 -57.13 -32.16 -50.67
CA THR A 213 -58.37 -32.92 -50.82
C THR A 213 -59.45 -32.24 -49.96
N ALA A 214 -60.70 -32.30 -50.41
CA ALA A 214 -61.86 -31.57 -49.89
C ALA A 214 -61.94 -31.47 -48.36
N SER A 215 -62.20 -30.26 -47.84
CA SER A 215 -62.42 -30.02 -46.41
C SER A 215 -63.88 -30.27 -46.02
N THR A 216 -64.12 -31.24 -45.15
CA THR A 216 -65.32 -31.29 -44.33
C THR A 216 -65.18 -30.27 -43.20
N THR A 217 -66.08 -29.30 -43.12
CA THR A 217 -66.09 -28.35 -41.99
C THR A 217 -66.84 -28.97 -40.82
N THR A 218 -66.10 -29.48 -39.85
CA THR A 218 -66.65 -29.83 -38.52
C THR A 218 -66.60 -28.57 -37.65
N LYS A 219 -67.77 -28.04 -37.27
CA LYS A 219 -67.86 -26.94 -36.30
C LYS A 219 -68.16 -27.53 -34.92
N THR A 220 -67.13 -27.62 -34.07
CA THR A 220 -67.31 -27.97 -32.66
C THR A 220 -67.54 -26.69 -31.88
N THR A 221 -68.74 -26.54 -31.30
CA THR A 221 -69.02 -25.47 -30.33
C THR A 221 -68.89 -26.08 -28.95
N VAL A 222 -67.90 -25.63 -28.18
CA VAL A 222 -67.73 -26.01 -26.78
C VAL A 222 -68.36 -24.90 -25.94
N THR A 223 -69.46 -25.21 -25.25
CA THR A 223 -70.05 -24.32 -24.26
C THR A 223 -69.58 -24.77 -22.89
N THR A 224 -68.71 -23.98 -22.26
CA THR A 224 -68.33 -24.19 -20.86
C THR A 224 -69.27 -23.36 -19.99
N ALA A 225 -70.08 -23.99 -19.15
CA ALA A 225 -70.88 -23.28 -18.15
C ALA A 225 -69.98 -22.94 -16.94
N PRO A 226 -70.05 -21.73 -16.37
CA PRO A 226 -69.42 -21.44 -15.08
C PRO A 226 -70.19 -22.13 -13.95
N GLN A 227 -69.48 -22.61 -12.93
CA GLN A 227 -70.07 -22.94 -11.63
C GLN A 227 -70.25 -21.66 -10.81
#